data_AF-A0A7U6QQ73-F1
#
_entry.id   AF-A0A7U6QQ73-F1
#
_cell.length_a   1.000
_cell.length_b   1.000
_cell.length_c   1.000
_cell.angle_alpha   90.00
_cell.angle_beta   90.00
_cell.angle_gamma   90.00
#
_symmetry.space_group_name_H-M   'P 1'
#
loop_
_entity.id
_entity.type
_entity.pdbx_description
1 polymer ?
#
loop_
_entity_poly.entity_id
_entity_poly.type
_entity_poly.pdbx_seq_one_letter_code
_entity_poly.pdbx_strand_id
1 'polypeptide(L)'
;MAGINKLELSEADIISKFILPAVIGSGWDDMTQIREEVKLRDGKVIVRGQMAVRKTVKSADIVLYHKPNLPLAVIEAKANKHSIGKGMQQALDYAGLLEVPFVFSSNGDGFIFHDKTNSTILETEISLSDFPTPAELWDKYCQWKGYTQAQLPIITQDYHDDGSGKSPRYYQLQAINKTIEAIACGQNRILLVMATGTGKTYTAFQIIWRLWKAREKKRILFLADRNILVDQTRVNDFQPFGTAMTKIEGRTVDPAFEIHLGLYQALTGPEEHQKAFKQVAPDFFDLIVIDECHRGSAAENSAWREILEYFNSATQVGLTATPKETEEVSNSYYFGDPLYTYTLKQGIEDGFLAPYKVVRVDIDIDMQGWRPTKGQTDKHGQLIEDRIYNQKDFDRSLVIDERTELVAQTITSYLQRTDPMAKTIVFCNDIDHAERMRRALINCNPEQVKKNEKYVMKITGDDELGKAQLDNFINPKNLIL
;
A
#
# COMPACT_ATOMS: atom_id res chain seq x y z
N MET A 1 -38.45 13.84 -38.37
CA MET A 1 -37.00 13.99 -38.11
C MET A 1 -36.32 12.80 -38.75
N ALA A 2 -35.36 13.04 -39.66
CA ALA A 2 -34.59 11.95 -40.25
C ALA A 2 -33.97 11.12 -39.13
N GLY A 3 -34.22 9.81 -39.11
CA GLY A 3 -33.70 8.92 -38.08
C GLY A 3 -32.18 9.02 -38.06
N ILE A 4 -31.62 9.35 -36.90
CA ILE A 4 -30.17 9.41 -36.73
C ILE A 4 -29.61 8.02 -37.03
N ASN A 5 -28.73 7.91 -38.04
CA ASN A 5 -28.04 6.67 -38.34
C ASN A 5 -26.95 6.42 -37.29
N LYS A 6 -27.22 5.58 -36.29
CA LYS A 6 -26.28 5.29 -35.20
C LYS A 6 -24.95 4.69 -35.69
N LEU A 7 -24.93 4.03 -36.84
CA LEU A 7 -23.72 3.40 -37.40
C LEU A 7 -22.61 4.40 -37.73
N GLU A 8 -22.94 5.68 -37.93
CA GLU A 8 -22.00 6.76 -38.23
C GLU A 8 -21.48 7.47 -36.97
N LEU A 9 -22.05 7.16 -35.80
CA LEU A 9 -21.71 7.82 -34.55
C LEU A 9 -20.42 7.25 -33.92
N SER A 10 -19.66 8.13 -33.29
CA SER A 10 -18.50 7.73 -32.48
C SER A 10 -18.94 7.02 -31.19
N GLU A 11 -18.01 6.35 -30.52
CA GLU A 11 -18.27 5.74 -29.20
C GLU A 11 -18.72 6.79 -28.17
N ALA A 12 -18.11 7.98 -28.19
CA ALA A 12 -18.49 9.11 -27.34
C ALA A 12 -19.92 9.64 -27.66
N ASP A 13 -20.31 9.66 -28.94
CA ASP A 13 -21.68 10.00 -29.34
C ASP A 13 -22.68 8.95 -28.84
N ILE A 14 -22.31 7.66 -28.88
CA ILE A 14 -23.15 6.57 -28.37
C ILE A 14 -23.34 6.70 -26.85
N ILE A 15 -22.27 6.98 -26.12
CA ILE A 15 -22.32 7.23 -24.67
C ILE A 15 -23.25 8.41 -24.36
N SER A 16 -22.95 9.58 -24.92
CA SER A 16 -23.63 10.84 -24.58
C SER A 16 -25.08 10.93 -25.06
N LYS A 17 -25.43 10.32 -26.19
CA LYS A 17 -26.76 10.49 -26.81
C LYS A 17 -27.73 9.35 -26.53
N PHE A 18 -27.24 8.18 -26.08
CA PHE A 18 -28.09 7.00 -25.88
C PHE A 18 -27.88 6.35 -24.51
N ILE A 19 -26.64 6.04 -24.13
CA ILE A 19 -26.35 5.32 -22.88
C ILE A 19 -26.61 6.21 -21.66
N LEU A 20 -25.98 7.38 -21.57
CA LEU A 20 -26.18 8.28 -20.42
C LEU A 20 -27.63 8.74 -20.28
N PRO A 21 -28.35 9.13 -21.34
CA PRO A 21 -29.78 9.44 -21.23
C PRO A 21 -30.63 8.28 -20.70
N ALA A 22 -30.31 7.03 -21.07
CA ALA A 22 -30.98 5.85 -20.55
C ALA A 22 -30.70 5.64 -19.05
N VAL A 23 -29.43 5.74 -18.65
CA VAL A 23 -29.00 5.61 -17.25
C VAL A 23 -29.62 6.72 -16.38
N ILE A 24 -29.50 7.98 -16.78
CA ILE A 24 -30.11 9.12 -16.08
C ILE A 24 -31.64 9.01 -16.08
N GLY A 25 -32.24 8.59 -17.19
CA GLY A 25 -33.68 8.37 -17.31
C GLY A 25 -34.23 7.31 -16.35
N SER A 26 -33.40 6.34 -15.93
CA SER A 26 -33.74 5.35 -14.89
C SER A 26 -33.49 5.85 -13.45
N GLY A 27 -33.10 7.12 -13.27
CA GLY A 27 -33.01 7.79 -11.97
C GLY A 27 -31.63 7.83 -11.33
N TRP A 28 -30.55 7.50 -12.06
CA TRP A 28 -29.18 7.70 -11.58
C TRP A 28 -28.80 9.18 -11.58
N ASP A 29 -28.18 9.64 -10.49
CA ASP A 29 -27.70 11.02 -10.37
C ASP A 29 -26.34 11.19 -11.07
N ASP A 30 -26.31 12.10 -12.04
CA ASP A 30 -25.13 12.38 -12.88
C ASP A 30 -23.92 12.86 -12.06
N MET A 31 -24.15 13.66 -11.01
CA MET A 31 -23.08 14.31 -10.26
C MET A 31 -22.49 13.41 -9.17
N THR A 32 -23.28 12.53 -8.59
CA THR A 32 -22.92 11.77 -7.38
C THR A 32 -22.80 10.27 -7.61
N GLN A 33 -23.47 9.73 -8.62
CA GLN A 33 -23.55 8.28 -8.86
C GLN A 33 -22.94 7.83 -10.19
N ILE A 34 -22.77 8.74 -11.16
CA ILE A 34 -22.17 8.42 -12.46
C ILE A 34 -20.74 8.99 -12.51
N ARG A 35 -19.79 8.16 -12.94
CA ARG A 35 -18.43 8.62 -13.28
C ARG A 35 -18.03 8.04 -14.63
N GLU A 36 -17.67 8.94 -15.54
CA GLU A 36 -17.14 8.59 -16.85
C GLU A 36 -15.61 8.46 -16.83
N GLU A 37 -15.08 7.71 -17.79
CA GLU A 37 -13.64 7.54 -18.04
C GLU A 37 -12.82 7.17 -16.80
N VAL A 38 -13.36 6.28 -15.95
CA VAL A 38 -12.76 5.93 -14.66
C VAL A 38 -11.46 5.16 -14.87
N LYS A 39 -10.35 5.82 -14.53
CA LYS A 39 -9.01 5.26 -14.65
C LYS A 39 -8.67 4.37 -13.46
N LEU A 40 -8.79 3.05 -13.65
CA LEU A 40 -8.49 2.06 -12.60
C LEU A 40 -7.00 1.72 -12.47
N ARG A 41 -6.22 1.88 -13.55
CA ARG A 41 -4.79 1.56 -13.60
C ARG A 41 -4.03 2.65 -14.34
N ASP A 42 -2.76 2.83 -13.99
CA ASP A 42 -1.86 3.73 -14.72
C ASP A 42 -1.18 3.05 -15.91
N GLY A 43 -1.12 1.73 -15.90
CA GLY A 43 -0.49 0.91 -16.92
C GLY A 43 0.98 0.67 -16.62
N LYS A 44 1.40 -0.58 -16.80
CA LYS A 44 2.78 -1.03 -16.52
C LYS A 44 3.83 -0.17 -17.19
N VAL A 45 4.85 0.21 -16.44
CA VAL A 45 6.09 0.78 -16.98
C VAL A 45 6.95 -0.35 -17.54
N ILE A 46 7.26 -0.28 -18.84
CA ILE A 46 8.12 -1.23 -19.54
C ILE A 46 9.45 -0.54 -19.81
N VAL A 47 10.54 -1.13 -19.31
CA VAL A 47 11.90 -0.65 -19.51
C VAL A 47 12.59 -1.53 -20.56
N ARG A 48 13.10 -0.94 -21.64
CA ARG A 48 13.90 -1.60 -22.68
C ARG A 48 15.15 -0.76 -22.97
N GLY A 49 16.31 -1.27 -22.55
CA GLY A 49 17.56 -0.50 -22.63
C GLY A 49 17.47 0.78 -21.79
N GLN A 50 17.74 1.92 -22.42
CA GLN A 50 17.62 3.26 -21.80
C GLN A 50 16.23 3.88 -21.95
N MET A 51 15.29 3.22 -22.64
CA MET A 51 13.93 3.74 -22.84
C MET A 51 12.97 3.13 -21.82
N ALA A 52 12.15 3.98 -21.21
CA ALA A 52 11.01 3.58 -20.40
C ALA A 52 9.72 4.09 -21.07
N VAL A 53 8.77 3.19 -21.32
CA VAL A 53 7.45 3.53 -21.88
C VAL A 53 6.38 2.95 -20.97
N ARG A 54 5.36 3.75 -20.69
CA ARG A 54 4.18 3.31 -19.94
C ARG A 54 3.17 2.71 -20.93
N LYS A 55 2.70 1.49 -20.65
CA LYS A 55 1.65 0.86 -21.47
C LYS A 55 0.35 1.64 -21.31
N THR A 56 -0.25 2.09 -22.41
CA THR A 56 -1.58 2.67 -22.37
C THR A 56 -2.59 1.61 -21.94
N VAL A 57 -3.34 1.93 -20.90
CA VAL A 57 -4.50 1.16 -20.43
C VAL A 57 -5.74 2.00 -20.65
N LYS A 58 -6.83 1.34 -21.05
CA LYS A 58 -8.12 1.99 -21.19
C LYS A 58 -8.74 2.24 -19.81
N SER A 59 -9.52 3.30 -19.70
CA SER A 59 -10.43 3.52 -18.57
C SER A 59 -11.69 2.68 -18.73
N ALA A 60 -12.41 2.46 -17.65
CA ALA A 60 -13.81 2.02 -17.74
C ALA A 60 -14.65 3.19 -18.24
N ASP A 61 -15.52 2.97 -19.23
CA ASP A 61 -16.27 4.06 -19.84
C ASP A 61 -17.20 4.73 -18.83
N ILE A 62 -17.97 3.94 -18.07
CA ILE A 62 -18.80 4.43 -16.98
C ILE A 62 -18.72 3.47 -15.79
N VAL A 63 -18.61 4.01 -14.58
CA VAL A 63 -18.82 3.28 -13.34
C VAL A 63 -19.97 3.92 -12.57
N LEU A 64 -20.90 3.09 -12.14
CA LEU A 64 -22.07 3.49 -11.37
C LEU A 64 -21.83 3.22 -9.89
N TYR A 65 -22.21 4.17 -9.05
CA TYR A 65 -21.93 4.19 -7.61
C TYR A 65 -23.23 4.35 -6.82
N HIS A 66 -23.41 3.57 -5.76
CA HIS A 66 -24.43 3.89 -4.75
C HIS A 66 -24.04 5.17 -4.01
N LYS A 67 -22.77 5.23 -3.62
CA LYS A 67 -22.05 6.34 -3.00
C LYS A 67 -20.62 6.38 -3.55
N PRO A 68 -19.88 7.49 -3.44
CA PRO A 68 -18.51 7.59 -3.99
C PRO A 68 -17.54 6.47 -3.55
N ASN A 69 -17.78 5.87 -2.38
CA ASN A 69 -17.01 4.76 -1.83
C ASN A 69 -17.56 3.36 -2.15
N LEU A 70 -18.69 3.25 -2.83
CA LEU A 70 -19.44 2.02 -3.07
C LEU A 70 -19.80 1.89 -4.56
N PRO A 71 -18.87 1.41 -5.40
CA PRO A 71 -19.19 1.08 -6.79
C PRO A 71 -20.17 -0.08 -6.85
N LEU A 72 -21.09 -0.03 -7.81
CA LEU A 72 -22.11 -1.05 -8.04
C LEU A 72 -22.03 -1.71 -9.40
N ALA A 73 -21.71 -0.94 -10.44
CA ALA A 73 -21.71 -1.47 -11.79
C ALA A 73 -20.67 -0.82 -12.69
N VAL A 74 -20.30 -1.53 -13.74
CA VAL A 74 -19.47 -1.02 -14.86
C VAL A 74 -20.30 -1.08 -16.14
N ILE A 75 -20.24 -0.03 -16.95
CA ILE A 75 -20.76 -0.02 -18.32
C ILE A 75 -19.59 0.17 -19.28
N GLU A 76 -19.47 -0.73 -20.25
CA GLU A 76 -18.53 -0.59 -21.37
C GLU A 76 -19.31 -0.35 -22.67
N ALA A 77 -19.04 0.80 -23.29
CA ALA A 77 -19.65 1.23 -24.53
C ALA A 77 -18.79 0.83 -25.73
N LYS A 78 -19.42 0.62 -26.88
CA LYS A 78 -18.76 0.45 -28.17
C LYS A 78 -19.51 1.27 -29.23
N ALA A 79 -18.82 1.69 -30.29
CA ALA A 79 -19.50 2.27 -31.44
C ALA A 79 -20.58 1.31 -32.01
N ASN A 80 -21.70 1.85 -32.49
CA ASN A 80 -22.89 1.07 -32.85
C ASN A 80 -22.66 -0.01 -33.93
N LYS A 81 -21.64 0.17 -34.80
CA LYS A 81 -21.20 -0.85 -35.77
C LYS A 81 -20.77 -2.18 -35.15
N HIS A 82 -20.56 -2.24 -33.84
CA HIS A 82 -20.23 -3.45 -33.10
C HIS A 82 -21.48 -4.07 -32.46
N SER A 83 -21.41 -5.37 -32.14
CA SER A 83 -22.48 -6.02 -31.38
C SER A 83 -22.61 -5.44 -29.96
N ILE A 84 -23.82 -5.49 -29.39
CA ILE A 84 -24.11 -4.99 -28.03
C ILE A 84 -23.14 -5.57 -27.00
N GLY A 85 -22.89 -6.88 -27.04
CA GLY A 85 -21.98 -7.57 -26.11
C GLY A 85 -20.49 -7.43 -26.40
N LYS A 86 -20.06 -6.65 -27.40
CA LYS A 86 -18.64 -6.60 -27.85
C LYS A 86 -17.68 -6.19 -26.72
N GLY A 87 -18.13 -5.36 -25.79
CA GLY A 87 -17.33 -4.87 -24.65
C GLY A 87 -17.36 -5.76 -23.41
N MET A 88 -18.15 -6.84 -23.38
CA MET A 88 -18.45 -7.57 -22.14
C MET A 88 -17.20 -8.07 -21.41
N GLN A 89 -16.25 -8.70 -22.11
CA GLN A 89 -15.03 -9.20 -21.45
C GLN A 89 -14.18 -8.08 -20.85
N GLN A 90 -14.12 -6.92 -21.52
CA GLN A 90 -13.41 -5.75 -21.01
C GLN A 90 -14.12 -5.17 -19.78
N ALA A 91 -15.45 -5.12 -19.81
CA ALA A 91 -16.28 -4.70 -18.69
C ALA A 91 -16.12 -5.64 -17.48
N LEU A 92 -16.08 -6.95 -17.70
CA LEU A 92 -15.84 -7.97 -16.68
C LEU A 92 -14.46 -7.84 -16.04
N ASP A 93 -13.43 -7.50 -16.81
CA ASP A 93 -12.09 -7.24 -16.27
C ASP A 93 -12.09 -6.04 -15.31
N TYR A 94 -12.76 -4.95 -15.67
CA TYR A 94 -12.92 -3.78 -14.78
C TYR A 94 -13.76 -4.08 -13.55
N ALA A 95 -14.86 -4.82 -13.73
CA ALA A 95 -15.70 -5.27 -12.63
C ALA A 95 -14.95 -6.20 -11.68
N GLY A 96 -14.00 -7.00 -12.18
CA GLY A 96 -13.10 -7.80 -11.36
C GLY A 96 -12.17 -6.96 -10.48
N LEU A 97 -11.65 -5.84 -10.99
CA LEU A 97 -10.84 -4.90 -10.18
C LEU A 97 -11.68 -4.19 -9.12
N LEU A 98 -12.90 -3.79 -9.46
CA LEU A 98 -13.83 -3.10 -8.55
C LEU A 98 -14.63 -4.07 -7.67
N GLU A 99 -14.50 -5.38 -7.88
CA GLU A 99 -15.28 -6.45 -7.26
C GLU A 99 -16.81 -6.19 -7.25
N VAL A 100 -17.33 -5.70 -8.36
CA VAL A 100 -18.77 -5.42 -8.51
C VAL A 100 -19.50 -6.54 -9.26
N PRO A 101 -20.77 -6.83 -8.90
CA PRO A 101 -21.51 -7.94 -9.48
C PRO A 101 -22.27 -7.59 -10.77
N PHE A 102 -22.50 -6.30 -11.04
CA PHE A 102 -23.31 -5.84 -12.18
C PHE A 102 -22.41 -5.28 -13.28
N VAL A 103 -22.56 -5.81 -14.49
CA VAL A 103 -21.73 -5.42 -15.63
C VAL A 103 -22.60 -5.25 -16.86
N PHE A 104 -22.42 -4.15 -17.59
CA PHE A 104 -23.18 -3.84 -18.78
C PHE A 104 -22.24 -3.65 -19.96
N SER A 105 -22.63 -4.15 -21.12
CA SER A 105 -22.02 -3.78 -22.40
C SER A 105 -23.09 -3.21 -23.33
N SER A 106 -22.78 -2.12 -24.02
CA SER A 106 -23.72 -1.45 -24.91
C SER A 106 -23.06 -0.94 -26.18
N ASN A 107 -23.85 -0.85 -27.25
CA ASN A 107 -23.51 -0.17 -28.49
C ASN A 107 -24.52 0.97 -28.83
N GLY A 108 -25.39 1.32 -27.88
CA GLY A 108 -26.46 2.31 -28.05
C GLY A 108 -27.81 1.78 -28.54
N ASP A 109 -27.97 0.48 -28.85
CA ASP A 109 -29.29 -0.12 -29.17
C ASP A 109 -29.97 -0.77 -27.96
N GLY A 110 -29.18 -1.23 -27.00
CA GLY A 110 -29.61 -1.84 -25.75
C GLY A 110 -28.40 -2.17 -24.90
N PHE A 111 -28.56 -3.06 -23.92
CA PHE A 111 -27.47 -3.56 -23.09
C PHE A 111 -27.48 -5.08 -23.04
N ILE A 112 -26.30 -5.70 -23.06
CA ILE A 112 -26.13 -7.00 -22.42
C ILE A 112 -25.81 -6.73 -20.96
N PHE A 113 -26.68 -7.19 -20.06
CA PHE A 113 -26.53 -7.09 -18.63
C PHE A 113 -26.05 -8.44 -18.07
N HIS A 114 -24.87 -8.43 -17.46
CA HIS A 114 -24.30 -9.53 -16.71
C HIS A 114 -24.52 -9.30 -15.20
N ASP A 115 -25.31 -10.16 -14.56
CA ASP A 115 -25.71 -10.07 -13.15
C ASP A 115 -25.18 -11.28 -12.37
N LYS A 116 -24.07 -11.11 -11.63
CA LYS A 116 -23.49 -12.17 -10.79
C LYS A 116 -24.31 -12.50 -9.55
N THR A 117 -25.32 -11.69 -9.22
CA THR A 117 -26.23 -11.97 -8.11
C THR A 117 -27.29 -13.00 -8.50
N ASN A 118 -27.51 -13.20 -9.81
CA ASN A 118 -28.43 -14.21 -10.33
C ASN A 118 -27.72 -15.57 -10.45
N SER A 119 -28.28 -16.61 -9.83
CA SER A 119 -27.69 -17.96 -9.84
C SER A 119 -28.07 -18.82 -11.05
N THR A 120 -28.98 -18.33 -11.91
CA THR A 120 -29.54 -19.12 -13.03
C THR A 120 -29.21 -18.53 -14.39
N ILE A 121 -29.54 -17.26 -14.62
CA ILE A 121 -29.29 -16.56 -15.88
C ILE A 121 -28.37 -15.39 -15.57
N LEU A 122 -27.11 -15.55 -15.96
CA LEU A 122 -26.09 -14.53 -15.72
C LEU A 122 -26.16 -13.39 -16.73
N GLU A 123 -26.52 -13.65 -17.98
CA GLU A 123 -26.55 -12.62 -19.03
C GLU A 123 -27.91 -12.52 -19.70
N THR A 124 -28.42 -11.30 -19.76
CA THR A 124 -29.69 -10.96 -20.42
C THR A 124 -29.54 -9.73 -21.28
N GLU A 125 -30.23 -9.68 -22.42
CA GLU A 125 -30.35 -8.46 -23.22
C GLU A 125 -31.53 -7.62 -22.69
N ILE A 126 -31.29 -6.34 -22.43
CA ILE A 126 -32.28 -5.37 -21.97
C ILE A 126 -32.31 -4.16 -22.90
N SER A 127 -33.49 -3.55 -23.06
CA SER A 127 -33.60 -2.33 -23.86
C SER A 127 -33.04 -1.11 -23.12
N LEU A 128 -32.87 0.01 -23.81
CA LEU A 128 -32.44 1.25 -23.16
C LEU A 128 -33.42 1.74 -22.09
N SER A 129 -34.73 1.49 -22.25
CA SER A 129 -35.75 1.90 -21.27
C SER A 129 -35.85 0.98 -20.06
N ASP A 130 -35.26 -0.21 -20.13
CA ASP A 130 -35.29 -1.22 -19.06
C ASP A 130 -34.02 -1.18 -18.19
N PHE A 131 -33.24 -0.09 -18.25
CA PHE A 131 -32.03 0.04 -17.45
C PHE A 131 -32.39 0.06 -15.95
N PRO A 132 -31.74 -0.76 -15.10
CA PRO A 132 -32.08 -0.85 -13.69
C PRO A 132 -31.85 0.46 -12.94
N THR A 133 -32.77 0.78 -12.03
CA THR A 133 -32.69 1.95 -11.16
C THR A 133 -31.57 1.78 -10.11
N PRO A 134 -31.07 2.88 -9.50
CA PRO A 134 -30.09 2.79 -8.41
C PRO A 134 -30.58 1.96 -7.22
N ALA A 135 -31.87 2.06 -6.88
CA ALA A 135 -32.47 1.34 -5.77
C ALA A 135 -32.51 -0.17 -6.04
N GLU A 136 -32.89 -0.59 -7.24
CA GLU A 136 -32.95 -2.01 -7.62
C GLU A 136 -31.56 -2.67 -7.57
N LEU A 137 -30.53 -2.01 -8.13
CA LEU A 137 -29.17 -2.55 -8.05
C LEU A 137 -28.63 -2.55 -6.62
N TRP A 138 -28.94 -1.53 -5.82
CA TRP A 138 -28.53 -1.48 -4.42
C TRP A 138 -29.18 -2.59 -3.58
N ASP A 139 -30.47 -2.83 -3.77
CA ASP A 139 -31.21 -3.87 -3.05
C ASP A 139 -30.67 -5.27 -3.42
N LYS A 140 -30.46 -5.53 -4.71
CA LYS A 140 -29.81 -6.76 -5.17
C LYS A 140 -28.40 -6.93 -4.58
N TYR A 141 -27.61 -5.85 -4.54
CA TYR A 141 -26.28 -5.87 -3.97
C TYR A 141 -26.29 -6.21 -2.48
N CYS A 142 -27.17 -5.57 -1.71
CA CYS A 142 -27.34 -5.83 -0.28
C CYS A 142 -27.75 -7.27 -0.01
N GLN A 143 -28.69 -7.82 -0.79
CA GLN A 143 -29.12 -9.21 -0.68
C GLN A 143 -27.98 -10.18 -1.02
N TRP A 144 -27.26 -9.93 -2.12
CA TRP A 144 -26.13 -10.75 -2.55
C TRP A 144 -25.00 -10.78 -1.52
N LYS A 145 -24.73 -9.64 -0.88
CA LYS A 145 -23.77 -9.52 0.21
C LYS A 145 -24.28 -10.03 1.56
N GLY A 146 -25.59 -10.21 1.71
CA GLY A 146 -26.21 -10.61 2.98
C GLY A 146 -26.22 -9.52 4.05
N TYR A 147 -26.25 -8.23 3.65
CA TYR A 147 -26.24 -7.12 4.61
C TYR A 147 -27.54 -7.03 5.39
N THR A 148 -27.40 -6.81 6.70
CA THR A 148 -28.52 -6.51 7.58
C THR A 148 -28.71 -5.00 7.73
N GLN A 149 -29.93 -4.58 8.08
CA GLN A 149 -30.24 -3.15 8.31
C GLN A 149 -29.36 -2.51 9.39
N ALA A 150 -28.91 -3.28 10.39
CA ALA A 150 -28.02 -2.79 11.43
C ALA A 150 -26.60 -2.48 10.92
N GLN A 151 -26.16 -3.16 9.85
CA GLN A 151 -24.81 -3.01 9.30
C GLN A 151 -24.72 -1.86 8.28
N LEU A 152 -25.83 -1.53 7.60
CA LEU A 152 -25.84 -0.53 6.52
C LEU A 152 -25.31 0.85 6.95
N PRO A 153 -25.61 1.40 8.14
CA PRO A 153 -25.03 2.68 8.56
C PRO A 153 -23.50 2.68 8.60
N ILE A 154 -22.90 1.55 8.98
CA ILE A 154 -21.44 1.38 9.04
C ILE A 154 -20.87 1.20 7.62
N ILE A 155 -21.48 0.31 6.84
CA ILE A 155 -21.06 -0.03 5.47
C ILE A 155 -21.20 1.17 4.51
N THR A 156 -22.19 2.03 4.71
CA THR A 156 -22.44 3.18 3.83
C THR A 156 -21.84 4.49 4.35
N GLN A 157 -21.09 4.46 5.45
CA GLN A 157 -20.43 5.65 5.98
C GLN A 157 -19.40 6.20 4.98
N ASP A 158 -19.47 7.51 4.72
CA ASP A 158 -18.65 8.18 3.72
C ASP A 158 -17.17 8.29 4.14
N TYR A 159 -16.29 8.39 3.14
CA TYR A 159 -14.88 8.72 3.34
C TYR A 159 -14.70 10.15 3.87
N HIS A 160 -13.51 10.43 4.39
CA HIS A 160 -13.06 11.82 4.48
C HIS A 160 -12.66 12.28 3.08
N ASP A 161 -13.24 13.40 2.65
CA ASP A 161 -12.85 14.13 1.45
C ASP A 161 -12.26 15.47 1.87
N ASP A 162 -11.02 15.74 1.47
CA ASP A 162 -10.31 16.99 1.74
C ASP A 162 -10.52 18.04 0.63
N GLY A 163 -11.34 17.73 -0.38
CA GLY A 163 -11.61 18.60 -1.52
C GLY A 163 -10.46 18.69 -2.53
N SER A 164 -9.35 17.98 -2.31
CA SER A 164 -8.20 17.96 -3.23
C SER A 164 -8.44 17.10 -4.48
N GLY A 165 -9.53 16.32 -4.49
CA GLY A 165 -9.78 15.27 -5.48
C GLY A 165 -8.98 13.98 -5.24
N LYS A 166 -8.20 13.91 -4.15
CA LYS A 166 -7.51 12.68 -3.73
C LYS A 166 -8.53 11.65 -3.25
N SER A 167 -8.69 10.58 -4.01
CA SER A 167 -9.56 9.45 -3.67
C SER A 167 -8.76 8.14 -3.55
N PRO A 168 -9.26 7.14 -2.80
CA PRO A 168 -8.64 5.83 -2.76
C PRO A 168 -8.57 5.21 -4.16
N ARG A 169 -7.40 4.67 -4.52
CA ARG A 169 -7.27 3.80 -5.70
C ARG A 169 -8.14 2.55 -5.53
N TYR A 170 -8.46 1.86 -6.62
CA TYR A 170 -9.38 0.71 -6.59
C TYR A 170 -9.01 -0.31 -5.50
N TYR A 171 -7.73 -0.66 -5.35
CA TYR A 171 -7.29 -1.64 -4.35
C TYR A 171 -7.35 -1.11 -2.92
N GLN A 172 -7.23 0.21 -2.71
CA GLN A 172 -7.42 0.82 -1.40
C GLN A 172 -8.91 0.83 -1.06
N LEU A 173 -9.76 1.18 -2.03
CA LEU A 173 -11.22 1.09 -1.89
C LEU A 173 -11.65 -0.33 -1.51
N GLN A 174 -11.11 -1.36 -2.16
CA GLN A 174 -11.37 -2.75 -1.81
C GLN A 174 -10.91 -3.09 -0.38
N ALA A 175 -9.65 -2.75 -0.04
CA ALA A 175 -9.12 -3.01 1.29
C ALA A 175 -9.97 -2.34 2.39
N ILE A 176 -10.39 -1.09 2.17
CA ILE A 176 -11.21 -0.35 3.14
C ILE A 176 -12.61 -0.98 3.22
N ASN A 177 -13.31 -1.17 2.10
CA ASN A 177 -14.68 -1.70 2.09
C ASN A 177 -14.74 -3.10 2.72
N LYS A 178 -13.84 -4.01 2.35
CA LYS A 178 -13.78 -5.35 2.96
C LYS A 178 -13.54 -5.28 4.45
N THR A 179 -12.66 -4.39 4.91
CA THR A 179 -12.41 -4.22 6.34
C THR A 179 -13.66 -3.73 7.07
N ILE A 180 -14.36 -2.74 6.52
CA ILE A 180 -15.61 -2.22 7.10
C ILE A 180 -16.70 -3.31 7.11
N GLU A 181 -16.85 -4.07 6.02
CA GLU A 181 -17.77 -5.21 5.94
C GLU A 181 -17.45 -6.28 6.99
N ALA A 182 -16.18 -6.68 7.12
CA ALA A 182 -15.75 -7.68 8.09
C ALA A 182 -16.03 -7.24 9.54
N ILE A 183 -15.74 -5.97 9.88
CA ILE A 183 -16.02 -5.41 11.20
C ILE A 183 -17.53 -5.35 11.46
N ALA A 184 -18.32 -4.93 10.48
CA ALA A 184 -19.79 -4.92 10.59
C ALA A 184 -20.37 -6.34 10.77
N CYS A 185 -19.66 -7.38 10.29
CA CYS A 185 -19.99 -8.79 10.52
C CYS A 185 -19.44 -9.36 11.83
N GLY A 186 -18.82 -8.54 12.69
CA GLY A 186 -18.28 -8.94 13.99
C GLY A 186 -16.89 -9.57 13.96
N GLN A 187 -16.17 -9.47 12.83
CA GLN A 187 -14.79 -9.96 12.75
C GLN A 187 -13.83 -9.01 13.49
N ASN A 188 -13.20 -9.52 14.55
CA ASN A 188 -12.33 -8.72 15.42
C ASN A 188 -10.83 -8.85 15.13
N ARG A 189 -10.41 -9.71 14.19
CA ARG A 189 -9.02 -9.82 13.76
C ARG A 189 -8.94 -9.82 12.25
N ILE A 190 -8.22 -8.84 11.71
CA ILE A 190 -8.17 -8.57 10.28
C ILE A 190 -6.72 -8.30 9.88
N LEU A 191 -6.27 -8.91 8.79
CA LEU A 191 -4.96 -8.69 8.20
C LEU A 191 -5.08 -8.15 6.78
N LEU A 192 -4.40 -7.04 6.50
CA LEU A 192 -4.25 -6.47 5.17
C LEU A 192 -2.79 -6.57 4.74
N VAL A 193 -2.54 -7.21 3.61
CA VAL A 193 -1.20 -7.32 3.02
C VAL A 193 -1.11 -6.37 1.84
N MET A 194 -0.33 -5.31 1.95
CA MET A 194 -0.22 -4.24 0.96
C MET A 194 1.24 -3.84 0.76
N ALA A 195 1.75 -3.95 -0.46
CA ALA A 195 3.13 -3.61 -0.79
C ALA A 195 3.55 -2.20 -0.33
N THR A 196 4.82 -2.03 0.03
CA THR A 196 5.33 -0.71 0.41
C THR A 196 5.15 0.29 -0.73
N GLY A 197 4.70 1.50 -0.40
CA GLY A 197 4.41 2.55 -1.39
C GLY A 197 2.99 2.53 -1.98
N THR A 198 2.10 1.63 -1.53
CA THR A 198 0.70 1.57 -2.00
C THR A 198 -0.29 2.30 -1.08
N GLY A 199 0.18 3.19 -0.20
CA GLY A 199 -0.68 4.04 0.62
C GLY A 199 -1.40 3.32 1.77
N LYS A 200 -0.69 2.49 2.54
CA LYS A 200 -1.22 1.82 3.75
C LYS A 200 -1.75 2.82 4.78
N THR A 201 -1.01 3.88 5.06
CA THR A 201 -1.40 4.95 6.00
C THR A 201 -2.73 5.60 5.62
N TYR A 202 -2.89 5.99 4.35
CA TYR A 202 -4.15 6.54 3.85
C TYR A 202 -5.31 5.52 3.91
N THR A 203 -5.02 4.24 3.68
CA THR A 203 -6.01 3.15 3.82
C THR A 203 -6.47 3.01 5.27
N ALA A 204 -5.53 2.97 6.21
CA ALA A 204 -5.80 2.93 7.64
C ALA A 204 -6.58 4.15 8.11
N PHE A 205 -6.20 5.36 7.65
CA PHE A 205 -6.93 6.60 7.92
C PHE A 205 -8.40 6.49 7.53
N GLN A 206 -8.70 6.06 6.30
CA GLN A 206 -10.09 5.98 5.82
C GLN A 206 -10.91 4.89 6.54
N ILE A 207 -10.28 3.78 6.96
CA ILE A 207 -10.93 2.76 7.81
C ILE A 207 -11.30 3.39 9.16
N ILE A 208 -10.33 4.00 9.84
CA ILE A 208 -10.52 4.65 11.14
C ILE A 208 -11.60 5.73 11.03
N TRP A 209 -11.51 6.59 10.01
CA TRP A 209 -12.47 7.68 9.80
C TRP A 209 -13.89 7.17 9.67
N ARG A 210 -14.12 6.14 8.84
CA ARG A 210 -15.46 5.58 8.63
C ARG A 210 -16.01 4.97 9.91
N LEU A 211 -15.23 4.16 10.64
CA LEU A 211 -15.70 3.56 11.89
C LEU A 211 -15.96 4.60 12.98
N TRP A 212 -15.12 5.63 13.04
CA TRP A 212 -15.25 6.75 13.98
C TRP A 212 -16.48 7.61 13.69
N LYS A 213 -16.70 7.99 12.42
CA LYS A 213 -17.88 8.78 12.02
C LYS A 213 -19.19 8.01 12.13
N ALA A 214 -19.17 6.70 11.87
CA ALA A 214 -20.31 5.82 12.13
C ALA A 214 -20.60 5.62 13.63
N ARG A 215 -19.70 6.08 14.52
CA ARG A 215 -19.73 5.86 15.98
C ARG A 215 -19.64 4.39 16.40
N GLU A 216 -19.16 3.54 15.49
CA GLU A 216 -18.94 2.11 15.73
C GLU A 216 -17.70 1.87 16.60
N LYS A 217 -16.66 2.71 16.42
CA LYS A 217 -15.42 2.67 17.21
C LYS A 217 -15.12 4.08 17.71
N LYS A 218 -15.01 4.27 19.03
CA LYS A 218 -14.81 5.59 19.66
C LYS A 218 -13.39 5.78 20.15
N ARG A 219 -12.81 4.75 20.77
CA ARG A 219 -11.46 4.76 21.30
C ARG A 219 -10.55 3.96 20.39
N ILE A 220 -9.62 4.62 19.72
CA ILE A 220 -8.85 4.04 18.63
C ILE A 220 -7.36 4.22 18.91
N LEU A 221 -6.60 3.13 18.82
CA LEU A 221 -5.14 3.15 18.92
C LEU A 221 -4.51 2.82 17.57
N PHE A 222 -3.72 3.74 17.02
CA PHE A 222 -2.86 3.48 15.86
C PHE A 222 -1.42 3.26 16.32
N LEU A 223 -0.88 2.08 16.05
CA LEU A 223 0.48 1.67 16.41
C LEU A 223 1.40 1.67 15.19
N ALA A 224 2.58 2.24 15.37
CA ALA A 224 3.66 2.18 14.39
C ALA A 224 5.01 1.92 15.05
N ASP A 225 5.97 1.47 14.25
CA ASP A 225 7.32 1.10 14.70
C ASP A 225 8.22 2.33 14.98
N ARG A 226 8.05 3.43 14.24
CA ARG A 226 8.99 4.56 14.26
C ARG A 226 8.30 5.89 14.47
N ASN A 227 8.94 6.78 15.24
CA ASN A 227 8.46 8.15 15.51
C ASN A 227 8.11 8.88 14.21
N ILE A 228 8.99 8.81 13.21
CA ILE A 228 8.78 9.50 11.93
C ILE A 228 7.49 9.06 11.21
N LEU A 229 7.10 7.79 11.35
CA LEU A 229 5.85 7.29 10.77
C LEU A 229 4.65 7.88 11.51
N VAL A 230 4.70 7.95 12.84
CA VAL A 230 3.64 8.55 13.65
C VAL A 230 3.51 10.05 13.36
N ASP A 231 4.62 10.78 13.35
CA ASP A 231 4.62 12.23 13.17
C ASP A 231 4.16 12.62 11.76
N GLN A 232 4.64 11.93 10.73
CA GLN A 232 4.16 12.13 9.36
C GLN A 232 2.69 11.75 9.20
N THR A 233 2.24 10.67 9.84
CA THR A 233 0.83 10.26 9.80
C THR A 233 -0.05 11.34 10.43
N ARG A 234 0.33 11.85 11.61
CA ARG A 234 -0.39 12.89 12.35
C ARG A 234 -0.55 14.19 11.55
N VAL A 235 0.52 14.65 10.90
CA VAL A 235 0.53 15.94 10.19
C VAL A 235 -0.10 15.85 8.80
N ASN A 236 -0.06 14.67 8.16
CA ASN A 236 -0.60 14.46 6.83
C ASN A 236 -2.00 13.81 6.89
N ASP A 237 -2.07 12.50 6.69
CA ASP A 237 -3.34 11.80 6.47
C ASP A 237 -4.30 11.91 7.67
N PHE A 238 -3.80 11.99 8.91
CA PHE A 238 -4.62 12.00 10.13
C PHE A 238 -4.94 13.40 10.66
N GLN A 239 -4.45 14.46 9.99
CA GLN A 239 -4.76 15.84 10.33
C GLN A 239 -6.28 16.11 10.50
N PRO A 240 -7.19 15.50 9.70
CA PRO A 240 -8.62 15.69 9.85
C PRO A 240 -9.24 15.26 11.18
N PHE A 241 -8.55 14.45 11.99
CA PHE A 241 -9.02 14.11 13.33
C PHE A 241 -8.90 15.28 14.32
N GLY A 242 -8.06 16.28 14.02
CA GLY A 242 -7.97 17.52 14.79
C GLY A 242 -7.77 17.29 16.28
N THR A 243 -8.66 17.87 17.09
CA THR A 243 -8.60 17.83 18.56
C THR A 243 -9.01 16.48 19.15
N ALA A 244 -9.57 15.56 18.36
CA ALA A 244 -9.89 14.21 18.83
C ALA A 244 -8.65 13.30 18.95
N MET A 245 -7.52 13.71 18.34
CA MET A 245 -6.31 12.92 18.23
C MET A 245 -5.17 13.42 19.14
N THR A 246 -4.44 12.48 19.74
CA THR A 246 -3.19 12.74 20.47
C THR A 246 -2.09 11.74 20.11
N LYS A 247 -0.84 12.13 20.35
CA LYS A 247 0.32 11.22 20.32
C LYS A 247 0.63 10.82 21.75
N ILE A 248 0.83 9.53 21.99
CA ILE A 248 1.25 9.01 23.29
C ILE A 248 2.71 9.42 23.51
N GLU A 249 2.91 10.35 24.44
CA GLU A 249 4.21 10.88 24.84
C GLU A 249 4.39 10.67 26.35
N GLY A 250 5.65 10.56 26.79
CA GLY A 250 5.95 10.36 28.21
C GLY A 250 5.30 9.14 28.85
N ARG A 251 4.98 8.10 28.05
CA ARG A 251 4.32 6.87 28.51
C ARG A 251 2.98 7.12 29.22
N THR A 252 2.21 8.10 28.76
CA THR A 252 0.90 8.43 29.33
C THR A 252 -0.20 8.27 28.28
N VAL A 253 -1.23 7.49 28.60
CA VAL A 253 -2.43 7.35 27.76
C VAL A 253 -3.51 8.29 28.31
N ASP A 254 -3.73 9.43 27.65
CA ASP A 254 -4.73 10.41 28.08
C ASP A 254 -6.15 9.99 27.66
N PRO A 255 -7.06 9.68 28.60
CA PRO A 255 -8.43 9.28 28.30
C PRO A 255 -9.33 10.41 27.77
N ALA A 256 -8.85 11.65 27.67
CA ALA A 256 -9.62 12.74 27.07
C ALA A 256 -9.72 12.63 25.54
N PHE A 257 -8.79 11.93 24.89
CA PHE A 257 -8.72 11.82 23.43
C PHE A 257 -9.35 10.54 22.89
N GLU A 258 -9.95 10.60 21.71
CA GLU A 258 -10.59 9.44 21.07
C GLU A 258 -9.62 8.64 20.21
N ILE A 259 -8.61 9.30 19.63
CA ILE A 259 -7.66 8.68 18.70
C ILE A 259 -6.25 8.86 19.25
N HIS A 260 -5.56 7.75 19.52
CA HIS A 260 -4.21 7.74 20.06
C HIS A 260 -3.25 7.21 19.02
N LEU A 261 -2.16 7.94 18.78
CA LEU A 261 -1.04 7.48 17.99
C LEU A 261 0.09 7.05 18.93
N GLY A 262 0.54 5.81 18.83
CA GLY A 262 1.53 5.24 19.73
C GLY A 262 2.69 4.57 19.00
N LEU A 263 3.87 4.63 19.62
CA LEU A 263 4.96 3.71 19.31
C LEU A 263 4.88 2.49 20.22
N TYR A 264 5.29 1.33 19.72
CA TYR A 264 5.41 0.12 20.55
C TYR A 264 6.27 0.39 21.79
N GLN A 265 7.45 1.01 21.61
CA GLN A 265 8.40 1.32 22.68
C GLN A 265 7.88 2.36 23.70
N ALA A 266 6.91 3.18 23.29
CA ALA A 266 6.25 4.13 24.17
C ALA A 266 5.16 3.47 25.03
N LEU A 267 4.61 2.33 24.58
CA LEU A 267 3.54 1.63 25.26
C LEU A 267 4.02 0.46 26.11
N THR A 268 5.08 -0.23 25.70
CA THR A 268 5.61 -1.39 26.41
C THR A 268 7.13 -1.31 26.63
N GLY A 269 7.62 -2.14 27.56
CA GLY A 269 9.01 -2.27 27.94
C GLY A 269 9.21 -3.52 28.82
N PRO A 270 10.46 -3.94 29.07
CA PRO A 270 10.76 -5.15 29.84
C PRO A 270 10.20 -5.13 31.27
N GLU A 271 10.10 -3.96 31.88
CA GLU A 271 9.62 -3.82 33.26
C GLU A 271 8.15 -3.39 33.33
N GLU A 272 7.44 -3.85 34.35
CA GLU A 272 6.00 -3.62 34.49
C GLU A 272 5.64 -2.12 34.56
N HIS A 273 6.48 -1.31 35.22
CA HIS A 273 6.30 0.14 35.31
C HIS A 273 6.41 0.86 33.95
N GLN A 274 6.93 0.18 32.93
CA GLN A 274 7.13 0.71 31.57
C GLN A 274 5.95 0.42 30.65
N LYS A 275 5.02 -0.44 31.08
CA LYS A 275 3.84 -0.86 30.32
C LYS A 275 2.72 0.17 30.45
N ALA A 276 2.90 1.30 29.77
CA ALA A 276 1.94 2.40 29.75
C ALA A 276 0.53 1.97 29.34
N PHE A 277 0.40 0.94 28.50
CA PHE A 277 -0.92 0.42 28.10
C PHE A 277 -1.76 -0.10 29.28
N LYS A 278 -1.13 -0.48 30.40
CA LYS A 278 -1.84 -0.94 31.61
C LYS A 278 -2.39 0.21 32.48
N GLN A 279 -2.15 1.46 32.11
CA GLN A 279 -2.76 2.62 32.78
C GLN A 279 -4.25 2.76 32.48
N VAL A 280 -4.72 2.14 31.40
CA VAL A 280 -6.12 2.09 30.98
C VAL A 280 -6.64 0.66 31.04
N ALA A 281 -7.96 0.52 31.17
CA ALA A 281 -8.60 -0.78 31.28
C ALA A 281 -8.44 -1.63 29.99
N PRO A 282 -8.48 -2.98 30.09
CA PRO A 282 -8.40 -3.89 28.92
C PRO A 282 -9.46 -3.65 27.84
N ASP A 283 -10.59 -3.05 28.19
CA ASP A 283 -11.71 -2.71 27.30
C ASP A 283 -11.71 -1.23 26.89
N PHE A 284 -10.64 -0.50 27.16
CA PHE A 284 -10.56 0.94 26.87
C PHE A 284 -10.60 1.25 25.37
N PHE A 285 -9.89 0.47 24.54
CA PHE A 285 -9.86 0.66 23.09
C PHE A 285 -10.91 -0.21 22.40
N ASP A 286 -11.66 0.39 21.47
CA ASP A 286 -12.61 -0.32 20.61
C ASP A 286 -11.92 -0.87 19.35
N LEU A 287 -10.88 -0.17 18.87
CA LEU A 287 -10.13 -0.48 17.66
C LEU A 287 -8.63 -0.27 17.86
N ILE A 288 -7.82 -1.23 17.42
CA ILE A 288 -6.38 -1.11 17.32
C ILE A 288 -5.96 -1.36 15.87
N VAL A 289 -5.27 -0.39 15.28
CA VAL A 289 -4.71 -0.48 13.93
C VAL A 289 -3.19 -0.50 14.03
N ILE A 290 -2.55 -1.43 13.32
CA ILE A 290 -1.13 -1.71 13.49
C ILE A 290 -0.45 -1.63 12.12
N ASP A 291 0.45 -0.66 11.95
CA ASP A 291 1.26 -0.58 10.73
C ASP A 291 2.54 -1.40 10.87
N GLU A 292 2.95 -2.02 9.76
CA GLU A 292 4.09 -2.93 9.65
C GLU A 292 4.05 -4.10 10.67
N CYS A 293 2.89 -4.76 10.80
CA CYS A 293 2.62 -5.81 11.80
C CYS A 293 3.44 -7.12 11.63
N HIS A 294 4.52 -7.12 10.84
CA HIS A 294 5.49 -8.21 10.64
C HIS A 294 6.88 -7.90 11.21
N ARG A 295 7.16 -6.63 11.53
CA ARG A 295 8.45 -6.21 12.05
C ARG A 295 8.46 -6.40 13.56
N GLY A 296 8.81 -7.62 13.95
CA GLY A 296 9.31 -7.92 15.28
C GLY A 296 10.37 -8.99 15.19
N SER A 297 11.56 -8.69 15.69
CA SER A 297 12.46 -9.73 16.21
C SER A 297 11.69 -10.59 17.23
N ALA A 298 12.14 -11.81 17.55
CA ALA A 298 11.42 -12.69 18.49
C ALA A 298 11.04 -11.99 19.83
N ALA A 299 11.81 -10.98 20.25
CA ALA A 299 11.52 -10.14 21.42
C ALA A 299 10.56 -8.95 21.17
N GLU A 300 10.45 -8.43 19.96
CA GLU A 300 9.46 -7.39 19.62
C GLU A 300 8.10 -7.98 19.23
N ASN A 301 8.09 -9.22 18.75
CA ASN A 301 6.86 -9.98 18.57
C ASN A 301 6.11 -10.17 19.89
N SER A 302 6.82 -10.24 21.04
CA SER A 302 6.16 -10.26 22.34
C SER A 302 5.62 -8.89 22.75
N ALA A 303 6.29 -7.80 22.36
CA ALA A 303 5.93 -6.44 22.76
C ALA A 303 4.56 -5.98 22.23
N TRP A 304 4.33 -6.05 20.91
CA TRP A 304 3.01 -5.68 20.38
C TRP A 304 1.95 -6.74 20.69
N ARG A 305 2.33 -8.02 20.72
CA ARG A 305 1.40 -9.10 21.07
C ARG A 305 0.88 -8.96 22.50
N GLU A 306 1.72 -8.55 23.45
CA GLU A 306 1.29 -8.25 24.82
C GLU A 306 0.22 -7.14 24.84
N ILE A 307 0.42 -6.07 24.06
CA ILE A 307 -0.56 -4.98 23.93
C ILE A 307 -1.88 -5.52 23.37
N LEU A 308 -1.84 -6.33 22.32
CA LEU A 308 -3.06 -6.86 21.70
C LEU A 308 -3.77 -7.93 22.52
N GLU A 309 -3.03 -8.75 23.26
CA GLU A 309 -3.61 -9.75 24.16
C GLU A 309 -4.26 -9.07 25.37
N TYR A 310 -3.68 -7.95 25.84
CA TYR A 310 -4.30 -7.12 26.87
C TYR A 310 -5.62 -6.50 26.36
N PHE A 311 -5.61 -5.86 25.19
CA PHE A 311 -6.80 -5.29 24.56
C PHE A 311 -7.54 -6.29 23.64
N ASN A 312 -7.78 -7.51 24.13
CA ASN A 312 -8.35 -8.59 23.32
C ASN A 312 -9.80 -8.37 22.87
N SER A 313 -10.56 -7.52 23.56
CA SER A 313 -11.93 -7.16 23.21
C SER A 313 -12.01 -6.15 22.06
N ALA A 314 -10.92 -5.42 21.81
CA ALA A 314 -10.83 -4.48 20.70
C ALA A 314 -10.84 -5.23 19.36
N THR A 315 -11.41 -4.60 18.33
CA THR A 315 -11.16 -5.03 16.96
C THR A 315 -9.73 -4.68 16.58
N GLN A 316 -9.01 -5.59 15.94
CA GLN A 316 -7.58 -5.45 15.65
C GLN A 316 -7.32 -5.61 14.15
N VAL A 317 -6.76 -4.58 13.53
CA VAL A 317 -6.47 -4.51 12.09
C VAL A 317 -4.95 -4.38 11.91
N GLY A 318 -4.31 -5.44 11.42
CA GLY A 318 -2.91 -5.44 11.05
C GLY A 318 -2.70 -5.06 9.58
N LEU A 319 -1.75 -4.17 9.30
CA LEU A 319 -1.28 -3.86 7.95
C LEU A 319 0.19 -4.25 7.82
N THR A 320 0.54 -4.94 6.72
CA THR A 320 1.93 -5.36 6.46
C THR A 320 2.24 -5.35 4.97
N ALA A 321 3.50 -5.06 4.61
CA ALA A 321 3.99 -5.26 3.24
C ALA A 321 4.56 -6.66 2.98
N THR A 322 4.95 -7.37 4.05
CA THR A 322 5.61 -8.68 3.95
C THR A 322 5.08 -9.55 5.08
N PRO A 323 4.09 -10.43 4.82
CA PRO A 323 3.67 -11.39 5.82
C PRO A 323 4.89 -12.27 6.14
N LYS A 324 5.23 -12.39 7.43
CA LYS A 324 6.25 -13.35 7.87
C LYS A 324 5.61 -14.73 7.92
N GLU A 325 6.23 -15.68 7.22
CA GLU A 325 5.95 -17.10 7.32
C GLU A 325 7.23 -17.79 7.82
N THR A 326 7.35 -17.97 9.13
CA THR A 326 8.36 -18.86 9.73
C THR A 326 7.65 -19.90 10.59
N GLU A 327 8.33 -21.02 10.89
CA GLU A 327 7.80 -22.12 11.72
C GLU A 327 7.38 -21.66 13.14
N GLU A 328 7.93 -20.55 13.64
CA GLU A 328 7.75 -20.08 15.03
C GLU A 328 6.92 -18.80 15.15
N VAL A 329 6.83 -17.96 14.10
CA VAL A 329 6.09 -16.69 14.12
C VAL A 329 5.44 -16.45 12.77
N SER A 330 4.12 -16.62 12.72
CA SER A 330 3.32 -16.21 11.57
C SER A 330 2.34 -15.12 12.00
N ASN A 331 2.33 -14.00 11.28
CA ASN A 331 1.27 -13.00 11.43
C ASN A 331 -0.10 -13.62 11.15
N SER A 332 -0.14 -14.60 10.24
CA SER A 332 -1.34 -15.37 9.91
C SER A 332 -1.79 -16.26 11.07
N TYR A 333 -0.90 -16.64 12.00
CA TYR A 333 -1.31 -17.37 13.20
C TYR A 333 -2.13 -16.48 14.16
N TYR A 334 -1.78 -15.21 14.29
CA TYR A 334 -2.49 -14.30 15.18
C TYR A 334 -3.76 -13.73 14.53
N PHE A 335 -3.64 -13.20 13.31
CA PHE A 335 -4.74 -12.52 12.60
C PHE A 335 -5.57 -13.43 11.70
N GLY A 336 -5.11 -14.64 11.39
CA GLY A 336 -5.70 -15.49 10.35
C GLY A 336 -5.22 -15.11 8.94
N ASP A 337 -5.87 -15.69 7.93
CA ASP A 337 -5.56 -15.40 6.53
C ASP A 337 -5.81 -13.91 6.21
N PRO A 338 -4.99 -13.30 5.33
CA PRO A 338 -5.21 -11.94 4.87
C PRO A 338 -6.61 -11.75 4.27
N LEU A 339 -7.35 -10.76 4.77
CA LEU A 339 -8.65 -10.36 4.22
C LEU A 339 -8.50 -9.77 2.82
N TYR A 340 -7.39 -9.08 2.58
CA TYR A 340 -7.06 -8.52 1.26
C TYR A 340 -5.54 -8.49 1.06
N THR A 341 -5.12 -8.78 -0.17
CA THR A 341 -3.70 -8.76 -0.58
C THR A 341 -3.51 -7.95 -1.85
N TYR A 342 -2.64 -6.94 -1.79
CA TYR A 342 -2.18 -6.17 -2.92
C TYR A 342 -0.66 -6.24 -3.04
N THR A 343 -0.19 -7.05 -3.98
CA THR A 343 1.22 -7.46 -4.10
C THR A 343 2.08 -6.44 -4.85
N LEU A 344 3.40 -6.52 -4.64
CA LEU A 344 4.38 -5.77 -5.44
C LEU A 344 4.21 -6.04 -6.94
N LYS A 345 3.95 -7.29 -7.32
CA LYS A 345 3.70 -7.70 -8.71
C LYS A 345 2.48 -6.97 -9.29
N GLN A 346 1.35 -6.96 -8.58
CA GLN A 346 0.15 -6.23 -9.01
C GLN A 346 0.42 -4.72 -9.11
N GLY A 347 1.08 -4.13 -8.11
CA GLY A 347 1.47 -2.71 -8.15
C GLY A 347 2.31 -2.33 -9.38
N ILE A 348 3.22 -3.20 -9.81
CA ILE A 348 4.02 -3.01 -11.03
C ILE A 348 3.17 -3.17 -12.30
N GLU A 349 2.33 -4.20 -12.37
CA GLU A 349 1.44 -4.42 -13.54
C GLU A 349 0.42 -3.29 -13.72
N ASP A 350 -0.10 -2.76 -12.61
CA ASP A 350 -1.04 -1.63 -12.61
C ASP A 350 -0.37 -0.29 -12.91
N GLY A 351 0.97 -0.22 -12.84
CA GLY A 351 1.74 1.00 -13.08
C GLY A 351 1.87 1.94 -11.87
N PHE A 352 1.42 1.50 -10.69
CA PHE A 352 1.52 2.29 -9.46
C PHE A 352 2.87 2.14 -8.75
N LEU A 353 3.58 1.04 -8.98
CA LEU A 353 4.92 0.80 -8.47
C LEU A 353 5.93 0.70 -9.61
N ALA A 354 7.15 1.16 -9.35
CA ALA A 354 8.23 1.09 -10.32
C ALA A 354 8.68 -0.38 -10.52
N PRO A 355 8.93 -0.81 -11.77
CA PRO A 355 9.61 -2.07 -12.01
C PRO A 355 11.07 -1.98 -11.51
N TYR A 356 11.65 -3.12 -11.15
CA TYR A 356 13.05 -3.20 -10.74
C TYR A 356 13.82 -4.21 -11.60
N LYS A 357 15.14 -4.03 -11.66
CA LYS A 357 16.07 -4.97 -12.28
C LYS A 357 17.04 -5.45 -11.23
N VAL A 358 17.15 -6.77 -11.07
CA VAL A 358 18.18 -7.37 -10.22
C VAL A 358 19.44 -7.53 -11.06
N VAL A 359 20.51 -6.87 -10.63
CA VAL A 359 21.87 -7.08 -11.16
C VAL A 359 22.65 -7.81 -10.08
N ARG A 360 22.90 -9.09 -10.30
CA ARG A 360 23.71 -9.90 -9.40
C ARG A 360 25.19 -9.72 -9.77
N VAL A 361 26.01 -9.42 -8.77
CA VAL A 361 27.47 -9.32 -8.89
C VAL A 361 28.03 -10.39 -7.97
N ASP A 362 28.70 -11.37 -8.55
CA ASP A 362 29.38 -12.42 -7.80
C ASP A 362 30.86 -12.07 -7.69
N ILE A 363 31.39 -12.01 -6.46
CA ILE A 363 32.81 -11.77 -6.16
C ILE A 363 33.46 -13.12 -5.85
N ASP A 364 34.67 -13.38 -6.37
CA ASP A 364 35.33 -14.68 -6.23
C ASP A 364 35.41 -15.18 -4.77
N ILE A 365 35.84 -14.32 -3.85
CA ILE A 365 35.93 -14.66 -2.42
C ILE A 365 34.56 -14.87 -1.76
N ASP A 366 33.50 -14.26 -2.29
CA ASP A 366 32.12 -14.46 -1.80
C ASP A 366 31.56 -15.81 -2.26
N MET A 367 32.06 -16.34 -3.37
CA MET A 367 31.63 -17.62 -3.96
C MET A 367 32.48 -18.79 -3.48
N GLN A 368 33.79 -18.60 -3.35
CA GLN A 368 34.76 -19.66 -3.05
C GLN A 368 35.18 -19.68 -1.58
N GLY A 369 34.93 -18.60 -0.85
CA GLY A 369 35.52 -18.35 0.46
C GLY A 369 36.95 -17.85 0.35
N TRP A 370 37.48 -17.39 1.48
CA TRP A 370 38.86 -16.91 1.60
C TRP A 370 39.56 -17.65 2.75
N ARG A 371 40.82 -18.05 2.53
CA ARG A 371 41.66 -18.69 3.54
C ARG A 371 42.95 -17.88 3.70
N PRO A 372 43.37 -17.54 4.92
CA PRO A 372 44.62 -16.82 5.13
C PRO A 372 45.82 -17.64 4.69
N THR A 373 46.90 -16.96 4.31
CA THR A 373 48.20 -17.61 4.15
C THR A 373 48.75 -18.06 5.50
N LYS A 374 49.60 -19.10 5.50
CA LYS A 374 50.15 -19.66 6.74
C LYS A 374 50.94 -18.60 7.52
N GLY A 375 50.51 -18.33 8.75
CA GLY A 375 51.15 -17.32 9.61
C GLY A 375 50.68 -15.88 9.36
N GLN A 376 49.66 -15.67 8.54
CA GLN A 376 49.13 -14.34 8.25
C GLN A 376 48.57 -13.70 9.52
N THR A 377 48.89 -12.42 9.70
CA THR A 377 48.36 -11.60 10.79
C THR A 377 47.43 -10.53 10.22
N ASP A 378 46.51 -10.06 11.05
CA ASP A 378 45.67 -8.91 10.75
C ASP A 378 46.46 -7.59 10.88
N LYS A 379 45.78 -6.45 10.62
CA LYS A 379 46.38 -5.11 10.74
C LYS A 379 46.86 -4.74 12.15
N HIS A 380 46.49 -5.52 13.16
CA HIS A 380 46.90 -5.34 14.55
C HIS A 380 47.99 -6.35 14.97
N GLY A 381 48.47 -7.17 14.04
CA GLY A 381 49.48 -8.20 14.30
C GLY A 381 48.93 -9.46 14.96
N GLN A 382 47.60 -9.64 15.02
CA GLN A 382 46.99 -10.85 15.57
C GLN A 382 46.95 -11.94 14.50
N LEU A 383 47.29 -13.17 14.89
CA LEU A 383 47.27 -14.32 13.97
C LEU A 383 45.83 -14.61 13.52
N ILE A 384 45.63 -14.70 12.21
CA ILE A 384 44.35 -15.09 11.64
C ILE A 384 44.24 -16.61 11.70
N GLU A 385 43.15 -17.13 12.26
CA GLU A 385 42.90 -18.58 12.33
C GLU A 385 42.88 -19.17 10.91
N ASP A 386 43.65 -20.25 10.71
CA ASP A 386 43.77 -20.93 9.43
C ASP A 386 42.54 -21.80 9.12
N ARG A 387 41.46 -21.15 8.70
CA ARG A 387 40.24 -21.77 8.20
C ARG A 387 39.70 -21.04 6.98
N ILE A 388 38.70 -21.63 6.33
CA ILE A 388 37.97 -20.98 5.25
C ILE A 388 36.91 -20.06 5.86
N TYR A 389 36.97 -18.78 5.51
CA TYR A 389 35.99 -17.75 5.82
C TYR A 389 35.07 -17.56 4.61
N ASN A 390 33.79 -17.24 4.87
CA ASN A 390 32.77 -17.06 3.84
C ASN A 390 31.87 -15.85 4.15
N GLN A 391 30.80 -15.66 3.39
CA GLN A 391 29.85 -14.54 3.56
C GLN A 391 29.26 -14.40 4.97
N LYS A 392 29.19 -15.49 5.76
CA LYS A 392 28.72 -15.43 7.15
C LYS A 392 29.77 -14.83 8.09
N ASP A 393 31.05 -14.90 7.72
CA ASP A 393 32.17 -14.34 8.47
C ASP A 393 32.49 -12.90 8.06
N PHE A 394 32.33 -12.58 6.76
CA PHE A 394 32.70 -11.29 6.19
C PHE A 394 31.87 -10.13 6.77
N ASP A 395 32.56 -9.03 7.08
CA ASP A 395 32.01 -7.83 7.72
C ASP A 395 31.25 -8.14 9.02
N ARG A 396 31.65 -9.20 9.72
CA ARG A 396 31.19 -9.58 11.06
C ARG A 396 32.35 -9.97 11.96
N SER A 397 33.04 -11.06 11.61
CA SER A 397 34.22 -11.54 12.31
C SER A 397 35.51 -11.32 11.53
N LEU A 398 35.41 -11.13 10.21
CA LEU A 398 36.55 -10.85 9.33
C LEU A 398 36.21 -9.70 8.39
N VAL A 399 37.06 -8.68 8.36
CA VAL A 399 36.97 -7.58 7.39
C VAL A 399 38.07 -7.76 6.35
N ILE A 400 37.70 -7.67 5.07
CA ILE A 400 38.62 -7.68 3.94
C ILE A 400 38.48 -6.31 3.26
N ASP A 401 39.47 -5.44 3.43
CA ASP A 401 39.39 -4.06 2.95
C ASP A 401 39.29 -4.01 1.42
N GLU A 402 40.02 -4.88 0.71
CA GLU A 402 40.00 -4.99 -0.75
C GLU A 402 38.61 -5.37 -1.28
N ARG A 403 37.83 -6.12 -0.49
CA ARG A 403 36.43 -6.46 -0.83
C ARG A 403 35.56 -5.22 -0.78
N THR A 404 35.71 -4.40 0.27
CA THR A 404 34.95 -3.14 0.42
C THR A 404 35.30 -2.18 -0.72
N GLU A 405 36.58 -2.06 -1.05
CA GLU A 405 37.04 -1.24 -2.17
C GLU A 405 36.49 -1.73 -3.52
N LEU A 406 36.52 -3.04 -3.78
CA LEU A 406 35.96 -3.62 -5.00
C LEU A 406 34.45 -3.38 -5.13
N VAL A 407 33.70 -3.51 -4.03
CA VAL A 407 32.26 -3.20 -4.01
C VAL A 407 32.02 -1.72 -4.30
N ALA A 408 32.77 -0.81 -3.65
CA ALA A 408 32.66 0.62 -3.87
C ALA A 408 32.99 1.02 -5.32
N GLN A 409 34.04 0.43 -5.89
CA GLN A 409 34.42 0.62 -7.30
C GLN A 409 33.35 0.10 -8.26
N THR A 410 32.73 -1.04 -7.93
CA THR A 410 31.65 -1.63 -8.75
C THR A 410 30.42 -0.72 -8.76
N ILE A 411 29.99 -0.25 -7.59
CA ILE A 411 28.88 0.71 -7.46
C ILE A 411 29.20 2.00 -8.23
N THR A 412 30.39 2.56 -8.02
CA THR A 412 30.85 3.79 -8.67
C THR A 412 30.86 3.64 -10.20
N SER A 413 31.43 2.56 -10.71
CA SER A 413 31.48 2.28 -12.16
C SER A 413 30.09 2.14 -12.76
N TYR A 414 29.14 1.55 -12.01
CA TYR A 414 27.76 1.45 -12.44
C TYR A 414 27.10 2.83 -12.55
N LEU A 415 27.24 3.68 -11.52
CA LEU A 415 26.69 5.03 -11.50
C LEU A 415 27.31 5.92 -12.59
N GLN A 416 28.63 5.86 -12.78
CA GLN A 416 29.32 6.60 -13.84
C GLN A 416 28.80 6.25 -15.24
N ARG A 417 28.45 4.98 -15.48
CA ARG A 417 27.90 4.53 -16.76
C ARG A 417 26.40 4.85 -16.94
N THR A 418 25.69 5.16 -15.86
CA THR A 418 24.23 5.36 -15.86
C THR A 418 23.88 6.79 -15.50
N ASP A 419 23.85 7.11 -14.20
CA ASP A 419 23.65 8.45 -13.68
C ASP A 419 24.43 8.62 -12.36
N PRO A 420 25.51 9.42 -12.35
CA PRO A 420 26.28 9.71 -11.14
C PRO A 420 25.47 10.37 -10.00
N MET A 421 24.33 10.99 -10.30
CA MET A 421 23.50 11.68 -9.31
C MET A 421 22.25 10.87 -8.93
N ALA A 422 22.11 9.63 -9.44
CA ALA A 422 21.02 8.75 -9.03
C ALA A 422 21.14 8.43 -7.54
N LYS A 423 20.12 8.82 -6.78
CA LYS A 423 20.03 8.53 -5.34
C LYS A 423 20.17 7.04 -5.10
N THR A 424 21.16 6.68 -4.29
CA THR A 424 21.58 5.29 -4.07
C THR A 424 21.67 5.01 -2.58
N ILE A 425 21.06 3.92 -2.13
CA ILE A 425 21.16 3.44 -0.75
C ILE A 425 22.04 2.18 -0.76
N VAL A 426 23.08 2.17 0.08
CA VAL A 426 23.95 1.01 0.27
C VAL A 426 23.72 0.44 1.67
N PHE A 427 23.12 -0.75 1.73
CA PHE A 427 22.88 -1.44 3.00
C PHE A 427 24.13 -2.19 3.44
N CYS A 428 24.64 -1.85 4.62
CA CYS A 428 25.82 -2.47 5.23
C CYS A 428 25.41 -3.34 6.43
N ASN A 429 26.30 -4.26 6.85
CA ASN A 429 26.02 -5.21 7.94
C ASN A 429 25.89 -4.52 9.31
N ASP A 430 26.75 -3.55 9.59
CA ASP A 430 26.80 -2.80 10.84
C ASP A 430 27.34 -1.37 10.60
N ILE A 431 27.50 -0.62 11.70
CA ILE A 431 27.95 0.77 11.68
C ILE A 431 29.41 0.90 11.20
N ASP A 432 30.29 -0.04 11.57
CA ASP A 432 31.68 -0.04 11.15
C ASP A 432 31.79 -0.26 9.63
N HIS A 433 31.06 -1.25 9.11
CA HIS A 433 30.97 -1.50 7.68
C HIS A 433 30.41 -0.29 6.93
N ALA A 434 29.38 0.38 7.46
CA ALA A 434 28.85 1.60 6.85
C ALA A 434 29.89 2.73 6.78
N GLU A 435 30.74 2.90 7.80
CA GLU A 435 31.82 3.89 7.77
C GLU A 435 32.91 3.54 6.75
N ARG A 436 33.35 2.26 6.73
CA ARG A 436 34.34 1.78 5.75
C ARG A 436 33.83 1.95 4.32
N MET A 437 32.58 1.57 4.06
CA MET A 437 31.95 1.71 2.75
C MET A 437 31.80 3.17 2.35
N ARG A 438 31.38 4.06 3.26
CA ARG A 438 31.31 5.51 3.02
C ARG A 438 32.67 6.05 2.59
N ARG A 439 33.74 5.72 3.33
CA ARG A 439 35.11 6.15 3.00
C ARG A 439 35.55 5.62 1.63
N ALA A 440 35.31 4.35 1.34
CA ALA A 440 35.66 3.75 0.05
C ALA A 440 34.93 4.43 -1.12
N LEU A 441 33.62 4.69 -0.97
CA LEU A 441 32.83 5.40 -1.98
C LEU A 441 33.28 6.85 -2.18
N ILE A 442 33.64 7.57 -1.11
CA ILE A 442 34.22 8.92 -1.20
C ILE A 442 35.51 8.91 -2.00
N ASN A 443 36.41 7.97 -1.69
CA ASN A 443 37.68 7.83 -2.38
C ASN A 443 37.51 7.46 -3.87
N CYS A 444 36.46 6.71 -4.21
CA CYS A 444 36.12 6.41 -5.61
C CYS A 444 35.49 7.59 -6.37
N ASN A 445 34.97 8.61 -5.66
CA ASN A 445 34.20 9.71 -6.25
C ASN A 445 34.69 11.12 -5.84
N PRO A 446 36.00 11.43 -5.89
CA PRO A 446 36.54 12.69 -5.39
C PRO A 446 35.95 13.92 -6.09
N GLU A 447 35.68 13.84 -7.39
CA GLU A 447 35.09 14.95 -8.16
C GLU A 447 33.64 15.27 -7.75
N GLN A 448 32.85 14.26 -7.38
CA GLN A 448 31.48 14.50 -6.92
C GLN A 448 31.46 15.04 -5.49
N VAL A 449 32.34 14.51 -4.63
CA VAL A 449 32.52 15.01 -3.26
C VAL A 449 33.02 16.46 -3.25
N LYS A 450 33.88 16.84 -4.20
CA LYS A 450 34.32 18.23 -4.35
C LYS A 450 33.17 19.18 -4.72
N LYS A 451 32.21 18.73 -5.51
CA LYS A 451 31.01 19.51 -5.86
C LYS A 451 30.04 19.61 -4.69
N ASN A 452 29.92 18.53 -3.91
CA ASN A 452 29.12 18.50 -2.71
C ASN A 452 29.73 17.51 -1.71
N GLU A 453 30.20 18.02 -0.58
CA GLU A 453 30.77 17.21 0.51
C GLU A 453 29.80 16.12 1.03
N LYS A 454 28.50 16.31 0.82
CA LYS A 454 27.44 15.38 1.20
C LYS A 454 27.10 14.33 0.14
N TYR A 455 27.92 14.17 -0.90
CA TYR A 455 27.66 13.20 -1.97
C TYR A 455 27.54 11.75 -1.45
N VAL A 456 28.26 11.40 -0.38
CA VAL A 456 28.10 10.13 0.33
C VAL A 456 27.97 10.42 1.82
N MET A 457 26.81 10.09 2.38
CA MET A 457 26.52 10.23 3.81
C MET A 457 26.24 8.87 4.43
N LYS A 458 26.77 8.65 5.63
CA LYS A 458 26.34 7.55 6.49
C LYS A 458 25.10 7.99 7.25
N ILE A 459 24.09 7.12 7.32
CA ILE A 459 22.87 7.37 8.09
C ILE A 459 22.65 6.15 8.99
N THR A 460 23.11 6.24 10.23
CA THR A 460 23.09 5.15 11.23
C THR A 460 22.44 5.59 12.54
N GLY A 461 22.11 4.63 13.41
CA GLY A 461 21.40 4.90 14.67
C GLY A 461 22.18 5.76 15.68
N ASP A 462 23.49 5.87 15.51
CA ASP A 462 24.43 6.64 16.33
C ASP A 462 24.80 8.02 15.74
N ASP A 463 24.33 8.36 14.54
CA ASP A 463 24.71 9.60 13.83
C ASP A 463 23.53 10.57 13.68
N GLU A 464 23.44 11.55 14.58
CA GLU A 464 22.40 12.58 14.56
C GLU A 464 22.48 13.49 13.32
N LEU A 465 23.68 13.79 12.83
CA LEU A 465 23.85 14.60 11.62
C LEU A 465 23.38 13.82 10.38
N GLY A 466 23.74 12.54 10.30
CA GLY A 466 23.26 11.62 9.26
C GLY A 466 21.74 11.51 9.25
N LYS A 467 21.12 11.29 10.42
CA LYS A 467 19.65 11.25 10.57
C LYS A 467 18.99 12.54 10.09
N ALA A 468 19.56 13.70 10.42
CA ALA A 468 19.04 14.99 9.99
C ALA A 468 19.09 15.21 8.46
N GLN A 469 19.91 14.46 7.72
CA GLN A 469 19.94 14.53 6.26
C GLN A 469 18.93 13.60 5.57
N LEU A 470 18.23 12.73 6.32
CA LEU A 470 17.26 11.80 5.74
C LEU A 470 16.14 12.53 4.98
N ASP A 471 15.60 13.62 5.53
CA ASP A 471 14.56 14.42 4.88
C ASP A 471 15.05 15.06 3.57
N ASN A 472 16.32 15.47 3.54
CA ASN A 472 16.94 16.01 2.33
C ASN A 472 17.12 14.93 1.25
N PHE A 473 17.50 13.71 1.65
CA PHE A 473 17.60 12.55 0.75
C PHE A 473 16.23 12.15 0.19
N ILE A 474 15.18 12.20 1.00
CA ILE A 474 13.81 11.84 0.56
C ILE A 474 13.24 12.88 -0.40
N ASN A 475 13.64 14.15 -0.30
CA ASN A 475 13.09 15.22 -1.12
C ASN A 475 13.43 15.01 -2.63
N PRO A 476 12.43 14.84 -3.51
CA PRO A 476 12.66 14.58 -4.93
C PRO A 476 13.19 15.81 -5.69
N LYS A 477 13.03 17.01 -5.15
CA LYS A 477 13.54 18.27 -5.75
C LYS A 477 15.00 18.53 -5.38
N ASN A 478 15.48 17.91 -4.32
CA ASN A 478 16.89 17.97 -3.96
C ASN A 478 17.64 16.93 -4.80
N LEU A 479 18.26 17.39 -5.88
CA LEU A 479 19.21 16.60 -6.67
C LEU A 479 20.50 16.28 -5.91
N ILE A 480 20.62 16.83 -4.69
CA ILE A 480 21.84 16.87 -3.90
C ILE A 480 21.49 16.40 -2.49
N LEU A 481 21.39 15.07 -2.39
CA LEU A 481 21.59 14.15 -1.26
C LEU A 481 21.05 12.80 -1.73
#